data_AF-A0A521GLM8-F1
#
_entry.id   AF-A0A521GLM8-F1
#
_cell.length_a   1.000
_cell.length_b   1.000
_cell.length_c   1.000
_cell.angle_alpha   90.00
_cell.angle_beta   90.00
_cell.angle_gamma   90.00
#
_symmetry.space_group_name_H-M   'P 1'
#
loop_
_entity.id
_entity.type
_entity.pdbx_description
1 polymer ?
#
loop_
_entity_poly.entity_id
_entity_poly.type
_entity_poly.pdbx_seq_one_letter_code
_entity_poly.pdbx_strand_id
1 'polypeptide(L)'
;MNMFLYVVIIPIAMYLITSSINRRYKVRKNTWPLALVALLFSASLFLPSPVIEGSDTEFWTHFFGGGVFIGLLCLYFRPLIKRKITWYQEFFLLFAAVSTFGVMNELYELLALHLGIYHESLDDTSWDLLANTLGALTFFIIYKMAMWCKTLFISR
;
A
#
# COMPACT_ATOMS: atom_id res chain seq x y z
N MET A 1 -4.95 1.74 -18.97
CA MET A 1 -3.78 2.18 -18.16
C MET A 1 -2.41 2.02 -18.89
N ASN A 2 -1.42 2.93 -18.73
CA ASN A 2 -0.06 2.77 -19.29
C ASN A 2 0.78 1.78 -18.45
N MET A 3 0.71 0.49 -18.80
CA MET A 3 1.39 -0.62 -18.11
C MET A 3 2.86 -0.35 -17.75
N PHE A 4 3.63 0.31 -18.61
CA PHE A 4 5.05 0.58 -18.34
C PHE A 4 5.24 1.53 -17.14
N LEU A 5 4.38 2.54 -17.01
CA LEU A 5 4.43 3.48 -15.90
C LEU A 5 4.19 2.77 -14.56
N TYR A 6 3.17 1.91 -14.49
CA TYR A 6 2.74 1.28 -13.25
C TYR A 6 3.57 0.05 -12.87
N VAL A 7 4.00 -0.76 -13.84
CA VAL A 7 4.79 -1.98 -13.56
C VAL A 7 6.26 -1.66 -13.28
N VAL A 8 6.80 -0.60 -13.89
CA VAL A 8 8.25 -0.33 -13.86
C VAL A 8 8.56 0.98 -13.16
N ILE A 9 8.00 2.10 -13.63
CA ILE A 9 8.41 3.43 -13.17
C ILE A 9 7.98 3.68 -11.73
N ILE A 10 6.72 3.42 -11.37
CA ILE A 10 6.20 3.66 -10.01
C ILE A 10 6.95 2.80 -8.97
N PRO A 11 7.13 1.47 -9.15
CA PRO A 11 7.88 0.64 -8.21
C PRO A 11 9.34 1.07 -8.05
N ILE A 12 10.01 1.44 -9.15
CA ILE A 12 11.38 1.94 -9.11
C ILE A 12 11.45 3.29 -8.37
N ALA A 13 10.58 4.24 -8.72
CA ALA A 13 10.53 5.54 -8.06
C ALA A 13 10.28 5.37 -6.55
N MET A 14 9.32 4.53 -6.17
CA MET A 14 9.05 4.20 -4.78
C MET A 14 10.25 3.57 -4.10
N TYR A 15 10.92 2.59 -4.72
CA TYR A 15 12.13 1.99 -4.17
C TYR A 15 13.23 3.03 -3.96
N LEU A 16 13.46 3.93 -4.92
CA LEU A 16 14.50 4.96 -4.85
C LEU A 16 14.19 6.02 -3.78
N ILE A 17 12.95 6.52 -3.71
CA ILE A 17 12.50 7.48 -2.69
C ILE A 17 12.66 6.86 -1.31
N THR A 18 12.14 5.65 -1.14
CA THR A 18 12.16 4.92 0.13
C THR A 18 13.59 4.56 0.56
N SER A 19 14.45 4.15 -0.37
CA SER A 19 15.88 3.91 -0.14
C SER A 19 16.63 5.18 0.27
N SER A 20 16.27 6.33 -0.33
CA SER A 20 16.84 7.63 0.03
C SER A 20 16.45 8.06 1.45
N ILE A 21 15.18 7.91 1.82
CA ILE A 21 14.71 8.12 3.20
C ILE A 21 15.46 7.18 4.15
N ASN A 22 15.56 5.90 3.81
CA ASN A 22 16.25 4.91 4.62
C ASN A 22 17.73 5.26 4.86
N ARG A 23 18.43 5.74 3.83
CA ARG A 23 19.83 6.18 3.93
C ARG A 23 19.98 7.44 4.79
N ARG A 24 19.09 8.42 4.63
CA ARG A 24 19.11 9.70 5.36
C ARG A 24 18.85 9.50 6.85
N TYR A 25 17.86 8.69 7.20
CA TYR A 25 17.43 8.48 8.58
C TYR A 25 18.01 7.21 9.22
N LYS A 26 18.84 6.45 8.49
CA LYS A 26 19.47 5.20 8.93
C LYS A 26 18.47 4.21 9.55
N VAL A 27 17.31 4.04 8.91
CA VAL A 27 16.17 3.28 9.46
C VAL A 27 16.50 1.80 9.56
N ARG A 28 17.01 1.20 8.47
CA ARG A 28 17.37 -0.21 8.37
C ARG A 28 18.58 -0.40 7.45
N LYS A 29 19.49 -1.31 7.84
CA LYS A 29 20.62 -1.70 6.98
C LYS A 29 20.19 -2.61 5.82
N ASN A 30 19.19 -3.47 6.06
CA ASN A 30 18.65 -4.38 5.05
C ASN A 30 17.49 -3.73 4.28
N THR A 31 17.65 -3.57 2.96
CA THR A 31 16.66 -3.00 2.04
C THR A 31 15.86 -4.05 1.26
N TRP A 32 16.18 -5.35 1.38
CA TRP A 32 15.43 -6.41 0.71
C TRP A 32 13.92 -6.38 0.97
N PRO A 33 13.41 -6.04 2.17
CA PRO A 33 11.97 -5.89 2.38
C PRO A 33 11.33 -4.86 1.45
N LEU A 34 12.05 -3.79 1.05
CA LEU A 34 11.53 -2.81 0.11
C LEU A 34 11.40 -3.37 -1.30
N ALA A 35 12.36 -4.19 -1.72
CA ALA A 35 12.30 -4.86 -3.01
C ALA A 35 11.10 -5.83 -3.05
N LEU A 36 10.86 -6.57 -1.96
CA LEU A 36 9.69 -7.45 -1.85
C LEU A 36 8.37 -6.68 -1.88
N VAL A 37 8.31 -5.52 -1.22
CA VAL A 37 7.13 -4.65 -1.23
C VAL A 37 6.88 -4.05 -2.62
N ALA A 38 7.93 -3.61 -3.33
CA ALA A 38 7.83 -3.14 -4.71
C ALA A 38 7.40 -4.26 -5.68
N LEU A 39 7.89 -5.48 -5.46
CA LEU A 39 7.48 -6.65 -6.23
C LEU A 39 6.01 -7.00 -5.97
N LEU A 40 5.54 -6.92 -4.72
CA LEU A 40 4.13 -7.13 -4.39
C LEU A 40 3.23 -6.16 -5.15
N PHE A 41 3.57 -4.88 -5.18
CA PHE A 41 2.86 -3.86 -5.97
C PHE A 41 2.83 -4.22 -7.46
N SER A 42 3.97 -4.62 -8.01
CA SER A 42 4.06 -4.97 -9.43
C SER A 42 3.22 -6.22 -9.75
N ALA A 43 3.24 -7.21 -8.85
CA ALA A 43 2.48 -8.44 -8.99
C ALA A 43 0.96 -8.22 -8.86
N SER A 44 0.52 -7.27 -8.03
CA SER A 44 -0.90 -7.01 -7.84
C SER A 44 -1.60 -6.50 -9.10
N LEU A 45 -0.88 -5.82 -10.00
CA LEU A 45 -1.40 -5.35 -11.30
C LEU A 45 -1.84 -6.48 -12.24
N PHE A 46 -1.42 -7.71 -11.96
CA PHE A 46 -1.77 -8.88 -12.77
C PHE A 46 -2.84 -9.76 -12.10
N LEU A 47 -3.36 -9.35 -10.94
CA LEU A 47 -4.42 -10.10 -10.27
C LEU A 47 -5.76 -9.84 -10.96
N PRO A 48 -6.54 -10.89 -11.28
CA PRO A 48 -7.81 -10.74 -11.96
C PRO A 48 -8.85 -10.17 -10.98
N SER A 49 -9.18 -8.89 -11.13
CA SER A 49 -10.16 -8.21 -10.30
C SER A 49 -11.60 -8.63 -10.64
N PRO A 50 -12.49 -8.69 -9.63
CA PRO A 50 -13.89 -9.03 -9.83
C PRO A 50 -14.64 -7.90 -10.56
N VAL A 51 -15.63 -8.28 -11.35
CA VAL A 51 -16.66 -7.35 -11.82
C VAL A 51 -17.64 -7.11 -10.68
N ILE A 52 -17.82 -5.86 -10.27
CA ILE A 52 -18.72 -5.48 -9.18
C ILE A 52 -19.80 -4.56 -9.77
N GLU A 53 -21.07 -4.91 -9.58
CA GLU A 53 -22.21 -4.14 -10.09
C GLU A 53 -22.14 -3.85 -11.62
N GLY A 54 -21.49 -4.74 -12.37
CA GLY A 54 -21.36 -4.62 -13.83
C GLY A 54 -20.23 -3.70 -14.29
N SER A 55 -19.45 -3.14 -13.36
CA SER A 55 -18.24 -2.35 -13.67
C SER A 55 -17.00 -3.22 -13.49
N ASP A 56 -16.06 -3.12 -14.44
CA ASP A 56 -14.71 -3.63 -14.26
C ASP A 56 -14.06 -2.80 -13.14
N THR A 57 -13.55 -3.47 -12.10
CA THR A 57 -12.89 -2.80 -10.97
C THR A 57 -11.42 -3.18 -10.95
N GLU A 58 -10.59 -2.35 -10.31
CA GLU A 58 -9.20 -2.71 -10.00
C GLU A 58 -9.04 -3.22 -8.55
N PHE A 59 -10.09 -3.84 -7.99
CA PHE A 59 -10.18 -4.18 -6.56
C PHE A 59 -8.96 -4.92 -6.00
N TRP A 60 -8.44 -5.97 -6.65
CA TRP A 60 -7.28 -6.70 -6.12
C TRP A 60 -5.97 -5.91 -6.26
N THR A 61 -5.86 -5.09 -7.29
CA THR A 61 -4.76 -4.14 -7.46
C THR A 61 -4.72 -3.20 -6.26
N HIS A 62 -5.83 -2.55 -5.92
CA HIS A 62 -5.89 -1.63 -4.79
C HIS A 62 -5.81 -2.33 -3.43
N PHE A 63 -6.36 -3.54 -3.30
CA PHE A 63 -6.26 -4.30 -2.07
C PHE A 63 -4.79 -4.64 -1.74
N PHE A 64 -4.06 -5.25 -2.68
CA PHE A 64 -2.68 -5.70 -2.44
C PHE A 64 -1.65 -4.60 -2.70
N GLY A 65 -1.73 -3.94 -3.85
CA GLY A 65 -0.82 -2.87 -4.29
C GLY A 65 -1.07 -1.54 -3.60
N GLY A 66 -2.25 -1.31 -3.05
CA GLY A 66 -2.56 -0.15 -2.24
C GLY A 66 -2.56 -0.47 -0.74
N GLY A 67 -3.60 -1.13 -0.25
CA GLY A 67 -3.82 -1.38 1.18
C GLY A 67 -2.71 -2.16 1.89
N VAL A 68 -2.45 -3.39 1.44
CA VAL A 68 -1.41 -4.26 2.03
C VAL A 68 -0.02 -3.64 1.86
N PHE A 69 0.26 -3.09 0.69
CA PHE A 69 1.49 -2.38 0.38
C PHE A 69 1.76 -1.21 1.36
N ILE A 70 0.79 -0.31 1.56
CA ILE A 70 0.92 0.80 2.52
C ILE A 70 1.09 0.28 3.95
N GLY A 71 0.40 -0.80 4.31
CA GLY A 71 0.61 -1.52 5.57
C GLY A 71 2.06 -1.93 5.79
N LEU A 72 2.64 -2.61 4.79
CA LEU A 72 4.04 -3.05 4.83
C LEU A 72 5.01 -1.87 4.87
N LEU A 73 4.76 -0.78 4.15
CA LEU A 73 5.57 0.43 4.21
C LEU A 73 5.51 1.10 5.60
N CYS A 74 4.32 1.21 6.19
CA CYS A 74 4.14 1.71 7.55
C CYS A 74 4.95 0.88 8.56
N LEU A 75 4.90 -0.46 8.43
CA LEU A 75 5.69 -1.35 9.28
C LEU A 75 7.20 -1.24 9.02
N TYR A 76 7.61 -1.09 7.76
CA TYR A 76 9.00 -0.90 7.38
C TYR A 76 9.59 0.34 8.06
N PHE A 77 8.86 1.47 7.98
CA PHE A 77 9.25 2.77 8.53
C PHE A 77 8.94 2.96 10.00
N ARG A 78 8.31 1.99 10.65
CA ARG A 78 8.02 2.06 12.08
C ARG A 78 9.21 2.49 12.96
N PRO A 79 10.48 2.09 12.71
CA PRO A 79 11.61 2.54 13.54
C PRO A 79 11.83 4.06 13.54
N LEU A 80 11.26 4.82 12.58
CA LEU A 80 11.27 6.29 12.61
C LEU A 80 10.47 6.85 13.80
N ILE A 81 9.45 6.12 14.26
CA ILE A 81 8.68 6.45 15.45
C ILE A 81 9.45 5.94 16.67
N LYS A 82 10.33 6.79 17.22
CA LYS A 82 11.25 6.46 18.33
C LYS A 82 10.56 6.19 19.68
N ARG A 83 9.24 6.36 19.77
CA ARG A 83 8.46 6.12 20.98
C ARG A 83 7.60 4.87 20.85
N LYS A 84 7.29 4.25 21.99
CA LYS A 84 6.21 3.25 22.05
C LYS A 84 4.90 3.94 21.67
N ILE A 85 4.17 3.33 20.76
CA ILE A 85 2.81 3.74 20.40
C ILE A 85 1.87 2.58 20.66
N THR A 86 0.65 2.89 21.05
CA THR A 86 -0.39 1.90 21.33
C THR A 86 -0.92 1.29 20.05
N TRP A 87 -1.61 0.15 20.14
CA TRP A 87 -2.18 -0.49 18.96
C TRP A 87 -3.17 0.42 18.22
N TYR A 88 -3.97 1.23 18.93
CA TYR A 88 -4.94 2.14 18.30
C TYR A 88 -4.25 3.34 17.63
N GLN A 89 -3.12 3.82 18.15
CA GLN A 89 -2.31 4.85 17.48
C GLN A 89 -1.72 4.32 16.18
N GLU A 90 -1.26 3.07 16.17
CA GLU A 90 -0.80 2.40 14.94
C GLU A 90 -1.90 2.25 13.91
N PHE A 91 -3.08 1.83 14.38
CA PHE A 91 -4.27 1.69 13.52
C PHE A 91 -4.64 3.03 12.89
N PHE A 92 -4.70 4.10 13.70
CA PHE A 92 -5.01 5.44 13.20
C PHE A 92 -3.97 5.95 12.18
N LEU A 93 -2.67 5.74 12.45
CA LEU A 93 -1.61 6.12 11.51
C LEU A 93 -1.71 5.34 10.19
N LEU A 94 -2.00 4.04 10.26
CA LEU A 94 -2.20 3.22 9.07
C LEU A 94 -3.44 3.68 8.29
N PHE A 95 -4.55 3.92 8.97
CA PHE A 95 -5.78 4.42 8.37
C PHE A 95 -5.54 5.77 7.68
N ALA A 96 -4.92 6.72 8.37
CA ALA A 96 -4.57 8.02 7.79
C ALA A 96 -3.66 7.88 6.57
N ALA A 97 -2.66 7.00 6.62
CA ALA A 97 -1.77 6.76 5.50
C ALA A 97 -2.53 6.17 4.29
N VAL A 98 -3.29 5.09 4.47
CA VAL A 98 -4.00 4.45 3.36
C VAL A 98 -5.09 5.35 2.78
N SER A 99 -5.80 6.13 3.61
CA SER A 99 -6.76 7.12 3.11
C SER A 99 -6.07 8.23 2.32
N THR A 100 -4.92 8.73 2.80
CA THR A 100 -4.17 9.77 2.09
C THR A 100 -3.70 9.26 0.73
N PHE A 101 -3.05 8.09 0.67
CA PHE A 101 -2.56 7.54 -0.58
C PHE A 101 -3.68 7.08 -1.51
N GLY A 102 -4.78 6.55 -0.98
CA GLY A 102 -5.97 6.23 -1.77
C GLY A 102 -6.55 7.47 -2.45
N VAL A 103 -6.82 8.55 -1.68
CA VAL A 103 -7.31 9.81 -2.26
C VAL A 103 -6.32 10.42 -3.25
N MET A 104 -5.01 10.37 -2.97
CA MET A 104 -3.99 10.86 -3.92
C MET A 104 -3.98 10.06 -5.22
N ASN A 105 -4.27 8.76 -5.18
CA ASN A 105 -4.40 7.92 -6.38
C ASN A 105 -5.58 8.36 -7.24
N GLU A 106 -6.77 8.49 -6.65
CA GLU A 106 -7.98 8.95 -7.36
C GLU A 106 -7.79 10.35 -7.96
N LEU A 107 -7.15 11.26 -7.24
CA LEU A 107 -6.84 12.60 -7.75
C LEU A 107 -5.85 12.56 -8.92
N TYR A 108 -4.91 11.61 -8.91
CA TYR A 108 -3.99 11.41 -10.03
C TYR A 108 -4.73 10.87 -11.26
N GLU A 109 -5.64 9.92 -11.09
CA GLU A 109 -6.45 9.37 -12.18
C GLU A 109 -7.39 10.41 -12.77
N LEU A 110 -8.05 11.22 -11.92
CA LEU A 110 -8.86 12.35 -12.35
C LEU A 110 -8.04 13.37 -13.17
N LEU A 111 -6.82 13.68 -12.73
CA LEU A 111 -5.93 14.57 -13.46
C LEU A 111 -5.50 13.94 -14.80
N ALA A 112 -5.15 12.65 -14.80
CA ALA A 112 -4.74 11.93 -16.00
C ALA A 112 -5.88 11.84 -17.03
N LEU A 113 -7.11 11.66 -16.58
CA LEU A 113 -8.32 11.71 -17.40
C LEU A 113 -8.49 13.11 -18.01
N HIS A 114 -8.37 14.16 -17.19
CA HIS A 114 -8.50 15.54 -17.67
C HIS A 114 -7.41 15.92 -18.69
N LEU A 115 -6.20 15.38 -18.56
CA LEU A 115 -5.09 15.57 -19.50
C LEU A 115 -5.16 14.66 -20.74
N GLY A 116 -6.17 13.78 -20.84
CA GLY A 116 -6.31 12.82 -21.95
C GLY A 116 -5.27 11.70 -21.96
N ILE A 117 -4.61 11.45 -20.82
CA ILE A 117 -3.60 10.39 -20.63
C ILE A 117 -4.28 9.07 -20.23
N TYR A 118 -5.43 9.17 -19.56
CA TYR A 118 -6.24 8.06 -19.07
C TYR A 118 -7.61 8.08 -19.74
N HIS A 119 -8.16 6.90 -20.07
CA HIS A 119 -9.39 6.76 -20.86
C HIS A 119 -10.43 5.85 -20.20
N GLU A 120 -10.18 5.38 -18.98
CA GLU A 120 -11.13 4.52 -18.24
C GLU A 120 -12.07 5.40 -17.40
N SER A 121 -13.25 4.85 -17.03
CA SER A 121 -14.21 5.60 -16.24
C SER A 121 -13.76 5.71 -14.78
N LEU A 122 -14.32 6.69 -14.06
CA LEU A 122 -14.05 6.91 -12.63
C LEU A 122 -15.19 6.36 -11.75
N ASP A 123 -15.94 5.40 -12.28
CA ASP A 123 -17.15 4.89 -11.62
C ASP A 123 -16.81 3.94 -10.46
N ASP A 124 -15.58 3.44 -10.40
CA ASP A 124 -15.07 2.48 -9.43
C ASP A 124 -14.28 3.10 -8.25
N THR A 125 -14.08 4.42 -8.22
CA THR A 125 -13.37 5.13 -7.12
C THR A 125 -13.79 4.66 -5.72
N SER A 126 -15.08 4.43 -5.49
CA SER A 126 -15.56 3.97 -4.18
C SER A 126 -15.11 2.54 -3.84
N TRP A 127 -15.04 1.67 -4.85
CA TRP A 127 -14.51 0.31 -4.73
C TRP A 127 -13.01 0.30 -4.51
N ASP A 128 -12.26 1.22 -5.13
CA ASP A 128 -10.81 1.31 -4.97
C ASP A 128 -10.43 1.83 -3.58
N LEU A 129 -11.13 2.85 -3.08
CA LEU A 129 -10.99 3.31 -1.70
C LEU A 129 -11.37 2.23 -0.68
N LEU A 130 -12.42 1.46 -0.96
CA LEU A 130 -12.82 0.32 -0.13
C LEU A 130 -11.73 -0.76 -0.13
N ALA A 131 -11.24 -1.15 -1.30
CA ALA A 131 -10.21 -2.16 -1.49
C ALA A 131 -8.91 -1.79 -0.76
N ASN A 132 -8.46 -0.55 -0.92
CA ASN A 132 -7.35 0.04 -0.18
C ASN A 132 -7.54 -0.13 1.34
N THR A 133 -8.71 0.29 1.84
CA THR A 133 -9.03 0.25 3.27
C THR A 133 -9.06 -1.19 3.80
N LEU A 134 -9.70 -2.11 3.07
CA LEU A 134 -9.78 -3.52 3.44
C LEU A 134 -8.40 -4.19 3.44
N GLY A 135 -7.57 -3.92 2.43
CA GLY A 135 -6.21 -4.45 2.34
C GLY A 135 -5.36 -4.00 3.54
N ALA A 136 -5.43 -2.73 3.91
CA ALA A 136 -4.74 -2.19 5.08
C ALA A 136 -5.26 -2.81 6.39
N LEU A 137 -6.58 -2.97 6.54
CA LEU A 137 -7.19 -3.61 7.70
C LEU A 137 -6.76 -5.08 7.83
N THR A 138 -6.81 -5.85 6.75
CA THR A 138 -6.36 -7.24 6.70
C THR A 138 -4.90 -7.36 7.08
N PHE A 139 -4.04 -6.52 6.51
CA PHE A 139 -2.63 -6.45 6.90
C PHE A 139 -2.48 -6.20 8.42
N PHE A 140 -3.21 -5.23 8.96
CA PHE A 140 -3.11 -4.85 10.36
C PHE A 140 -3.50 -6.00 11.30
N ILE A 141 -4.62 -6.68 11.01
CA ILE A 141 -5.09 -7.83 11.78
C ILE A 141 -4.04 -8.94 11.77
N ILE A 142 -3.54 -9.33 10.60
CA ILE A 142 -2.52 -10.39 10.46
C ILE A 142 -1.24 -10.01 11.21
N TYR A 143 -0.75 -8.77 11.05
CA TYR A 143 0.41 -8.27 11.75
C TYR A 143 0.24 -8.34 13.28
N LYS A 144 -0.92 -7.91 13.80
CA LYS A 144 -1.20 -7.96 15.25
C LYS A 144 -1.31 -9.38 15.77
N MET A 145 -1.97 -10.27 15.03
CA MET A 145 -2.02 -11.69 15.36
C MET A 145 -0.61 -12.31 15.40
N ALA A 146 0.23 -12.04 14.41
CA ALA A 146 1.60 -12.53 14.36
C ALA A 146 2.44 -12.05 15.56
N MET A 147 2.30 -10.77 15.93
CA MET A 147 2.97 -10.21 17.11
C MET A 147 2.47 -10.82 18.42
N TRP A 148 1.17 -11.06 18.53
CA TRP A 148 0.57 -11.71 19.69
C TRP A 148 1.04 -13.16 19.83
N CYS A 149 1.00 -13.95 18.75
CA CYS A 149 1.53 -15.32 18.72
C CYS A 149 3.02 -15.37 19.10
N LYS A 150 3.83 -14.46 18.55
CA LYS A 150 5.26 -14.37 18.93
C LYS A 150 5.45 -14.15 20.43
N THR A 151 4.60 -13.34 21.04
CA THR A 151 4.64 -13.07 22.48
C THR A 151 4.21 -14.28 23.32
N LEU A 152 3.35 -15.16 22.79
CA LEU A 152 2.92 -16.36 23.52
C LEU A 152 3.93 -17.52 23.45
N PHE A 153 4.59 -17.70 22.31
CA PHE A 153 5.36 -18.92 22.02
C PHE A 153 6.88 -18.75 22.09
N ILE A 154 7.41 -17.54 22.00
CA ILE A 154 8.87 -17.29 21.92
C ILE A 154 9.42 -16.64 23.21
N SER A 155 8.57 -16.17 24.12
CA SER A 155 9.00 -15.62 25.42
C SER A 155 8.72 -16.55 26.62
N ARG A 156 8.61 -17.87 26.38
CA ARG A 156 8.75 -18.91 27.41
C ARG A 156 10.07 -19.63 27.19
#